data_AF-A0A8C5RE13-F1
#
_entry.id   AF-A0A8C5RE13-F1
#
_cell.length_a   1.000
_cell.length_b   1.000
_cell.length_c   1.000
_cell.angle_alpha   90.00
_cell.angle_beta   90.00
_cell.angle_gamma   90.00
#
_symmetry.space_group_name_H-M   'P 1'
#
loop_
_entity.id
_entity.type
_entity.pdbx_description
1 polymer ?
#
loop_
_entity_poly.entity_id
_entity_poly.type
_entity_poly.pdbx_seq_one_letter_code
_entity_poly.pdbx_strand_id
1 'polypeptide(L)'
;MWLQQRLKGLPGLLSSSWARRLLALLAFLLAASWYLGGAWPRLLLRLRPGGASGGAAGLCLQAETRAWRKGGEARLLGEGPGQGPPGLVGNGHLLLDAQANRLWVAPMGAPGPAWPTDYGPLAQLRGPAGAESEAGASVLLPKEGALRRVRCVQPGGPGGACVTVREELLAHRGRPHLYLQRLVVDNPTDRLVALEVTGLGSSSSSSSSSGRSFATSLEKAGDRQFFLSSGRALQPAGEKLVLVVAAAKKLVSRVQVAPKSRFEETLLSVVLSSEPIEAAQLDETFGRLREAAKREMMEVLPLRTEELVQEHRRAWDELFISGVEMRKITDAHTPSSDTVNLTLYFVLSTTPAPLLDPRHGPEEKEKMEATLNYADHCFSGHATMHAENLWPGQLSTVLQVLQLSNLWKLTLQKRGCKGLVAAGAHGLMQGMVLSFGGLQFTENHLQFQSDPEVLQNSYALRGIHYNKDLISLAVLLDADSKPFLHVSVKFQEKPVKLYACEGGCANDPVELTSQVHGHTFPVMVTQPITPLLYISPDLVHLQDLRHTLHLKAILAHEEHMAKRYPGLPFLFWFSVASLITLFHLFLFKLIYNEYCGPGAKPLFRSKV
;
A
#
# COMPACT_ATOMS: atom_id res chain seq x y z
N MET A 1 11.66 -67.91 -21.89
CA MET A 1 12.35 -68.31 -23.13
C MET A 1 11.89 -67.61 -24.41
N TRP A 2 10.96 -66.63 -24.37
CA TRP A 2 10.50 -65.92 -25.57
C TRP A 2 11.30 -64.64 -25.91
N LEU A 3 12.08 -64.10 -24.95
CA LEU A 3 12.88 -62.88 -25.18
C LEU A 3 14.31 -63.14 -25.73
N GLN A 4 14.85 -64.35 -25.58
CA GLN A 4 16.24 -64.63 -25.98
C GLN A 4 16.42 -64.87 -27.49
N GLN A 5 15.34 -65.03 -28.25
CA GLN A 5 15.40 -65.20 -29.71
C GLN A 5 15.24 -63.90 -30.50
N ARG A 6 14.89 -62.76 -29.86
CA ARG A 6 14.77 -61.46 -30.55
C ARG A 6 15.99 -60.54 -30.45
N LEU A 7 17.02 -60.92 -29.68
CA LEU A 7 18.24 -60.14 -29.50
C LEU A 7 19.44 -60.59 -30.34
N LYS A 8 19.27 -61.57 -31.25
CA LYS A 8 20.33 -62.04 -32.18
C LYS A 8 20.32 -61.35 -33.55
N GLY A 9 19.56 -60.28 -33.73
CA GLY A 9 19.33 -59.65 -35.04
C GLY A 9 19.94 -58.27 -35.29
N LEU A 10 20.88 -57.78 -34.48
CA LEU A 10 21.52 -56.47 -34.70
C LEU A 10 23.04 -56.53 -34.43
N PRO A 11 23.87 -56.91 -35.42
CA PRO A 11 25.30 -56.72 -35.33
C PRO A 11 25.61 -55.24 -35.66
N GLY A 12 26.22 -54.50 -34.72
CA GLY A 12 26.96 -53.29 -35.07
C GLY A 12 26.77 -52.02 -34.22
N LEU A 13 25.81 -51.95 -33.29
CA LEU A 13 25.57 -50.72 -32.52
C LEU A 13 26.52 -50.47 -31.33
N LEU A 14 27.45 -51.39 -31.04
CA LEU A 14 28.42 -51.28 -29.95
C LEU A 14 29.90 -51.38 -30.39
N SER A 15 30.18 -51.18 -31.69
CA SER A 15 31.56 -51.31 -32.22
C SER A 15 32.38 -50.01 -32.14
N SER A 16 31.75 -48.84 -32.10
CA SER A 16 32.49 -47.56 -32.09
C SER A 16 32.71 -47.03 -30.67
N SER A 17 33.96 -46.72 -30.32
CA SER A 17 34.34 -46.02 -29.08
C SER A 17 33.62 -44.68 -28.93
N TRP A 18 33.20 -44.09 -30.04
CA TRP A 18 32.43 -42.85 -30.09
C TRP A 18 31.00 -43.03 -29.56
N ALA A 19 30.32 -44.12 -29.94
CA ALA A 19 28.96 -44.41 -29.46
C ALA A 19 28.92 -44.64 -27.94
N ARG A 20 29.96 -45.29 -27.40
CA ARG A 20 30.12 -45.50 -25.94
C ARG A 20 30.36 -44.18 -25.20
N ARG A 21 31.17 -43.27 -25.76
CA ARG A 21 31.39 -41.93 -25.19
C ARG A 21 30.13 -41.07 -25.25
N LEU A 22 29.37 -41.15 -26.33
CA LEU A 22 28.12 -40.42 -26.48
C LEU A 22 27.08 -40.89 -25.46
N LEU A 23 26.92 -42.20 -25.29
CA LEU A 23 26.01 -42.78 -24.30
C LEU A 23 26.41 -42.45 -22.87
N ALA A 24 27.71 -42.47 -22.55
CA ALA A 24 28.21 -42.06 -21.24
C ALA A 24 27.95 -40.56 -20.96
N LEU A 25 28.13 -39.71 -21.97
CA LEU A 25 27.86 -38.27 -21.86
C LEU A 25 26.35 -37.99 -21.71
N LEU A 26 25.51 -38.74 -22.41
CA LEU A 26 24.05 -38.63 -22.31
C LEU A 26 23.53 -39.13 -20.95
N ALA A 27 24.11 -40.22 -20.44
CA ALA A 27 23.82 -40.72 -19.09
C ALA A 27 24.28 -39.73 -18.01
N PHE A 28 25.45 -39.10 -18.19
CA PHE A 28 25.94 -38.05 -17.28
C PHE A 28 25.02 -36.82 -17.31
N LEU A 29 24.58 -36.37 -18.48
CA LEU A 29 23.64 -35.25 -18.61
C LEU A 29 22.28 -35.57 -17.99
N LEU A 30 21.78 -36.79 -18.13
CA LEU A 30 20.55 -37.25 -17.49
C LEU A 30 20.68 -37.26 -15.96
N ALA A 31 21.78 -37.82 -15.43
CA ALA A 31 22.07 -37.84 -13.99
C ALA A 31 22.24 -36.42 -13.43
N ALA A 32 22.95 -35.54 -14.15
CA ALA A 32 23.09 -34.13 -13.79
C ALA A 32 21.74 -33.40 -13.82
N SER A 33 20.89 -33.66 -14.81
CA SER A 33 19.55 -33.05 -14.88
C SER A 33 18.64 -33.48 -13.73
N TRP A 34 18.80 -34.72 -13.26
CA TRP A 34 18.06 -35.27 -12.13
C TRP A 34 18.55 -34.72 -10.79
N TYR A 35 19.87 -34.60 -10.59
CA TYR A 35 20.46 -34.09 -9.35
C TYR A 35 20.33 -32.56 -9.18
N LEU A 36 20.31 -31.82 -10.29
CA LEU A 36 20.21 -30.35 -10.29
C LEU A 36 18.78 -29.84 -10.47
N GLY A 37 17.76 -30.71 -10.36
CA GLY A 37 16.33 -30.38 -10.28
C GLY A 37 15.90 -29.12 -11.03
N GLY A 38 15.62 -29.21 -12.34
CA GLY A 38 15.05 -28.09 -13.12
C GLY A 38 15.88 -26.79 -13.15
N ALA A 39 17.10 -26.77 -12.61
CA ALA A 39 17.95 -25.57 -12.53
C ALA A 39 18.82 -25.36 -13.78
N TRP A 40 18.92 -26.34 -14.69
CA TRP A 40 19.74 -26.22 -15.90
C TRP A 40 19.29 -25.10 -16.85
N PRO A 41 17.97 -24.89 -17.11
CA PRO A 41 17.49 -23.72 -17.85
C PRO A 41 17.77 -22.40 -17.10
N ARG A 42 17.77 -22.41 -15.77
CA ARG A 42 18.02 -21.24 -14.93
C ARG A 42 19.50 -20.85 -14.87
N LEU A 43 20.41 -21.82 -14.96
CA LEU A 43 21.85 -21.58 -14.99
C LEU A 43 22.30 -21.04 -16.36
N LEU A 44 21.71 -21.54 -17.45
CA LEU A 44 21.93 -21.01 -18.81
C LEU A 44 21.33 -19.60 -18.98
N LEU A 45 20.21 -19.29 -18.31
CA LEU A 45 19.71 -17.91 -18.24
C LEU A 45 20.62 -16.96 -17.42
N ARG A 46 21.39 -17.47 -16.46
CA ARG A 46 22.35 -16.67 -15.65
C ARG A 46 23.68 -16.41 -16.35
N LEU A 47 24.00 -17.14 -17.43
CA LEU A 47 25.22 -16.95 -18.22
C LEU A 47 25.04 -16.02 -19.43
N ARG A 48 23.83 -15.50 -19.68
CA ARG A 48 23.70 -14.28 -20.48
C ARG A 48 24.15 -13.10 -19.61
N PRO A 49 25.10 -12.26 -20.05
CA PRO A 49 25.25 -10.95 -19.42
C PRO A 49 23.88 -10.29 -19.52
N GLY A 50 23.28 -9.98 -18.37
CA GLY A 50 21.94 -9.42 -18.28
C GLY A 50 21.90 -8.07 -18.98
N GLY A 51 21.67 -8.07 -20.30
CA GLY A 51 21.26 -6.88 -21.01
C GLY A 51 19.95 -6.44 -20.39
N ALA A 52 19.96 -5.30 -19.71
CA ALA A 52 18.74 -4.66 -19.25
C ALA A 52 17.74 -4.63 -20.43
N SER A 53 16.49 -5.00 -20.18
CA SER A 53 15.41 -4.78 -21.15
C SER A 53 15.45 -3.29 -21.55
N GLY A 54 15.72 -3.00 -22.83
CA GLY A 54 15.75 -1.62 -23.34
C GLY A 54 17.14 -1.02 -23.63
N GLY A 55 18.22 -1.80 -23.72
CA GLY A 55 19.51 -1.30 -24.21
C GLY A 55 20.15 -0.24 -23.30
N ALA A 56 20.73 0.82 -23.87
CA ALA A 56 21.38 1.88 -23.07
C ALA A 56 20.37 2.67 -22.23
N ALA A 57 19.15 2.91 -22.74
CA ALA A 57 18.07 3.51 -21.96
C ALA A 57 17.68 2.64 -20.75
N GLY A 58 17.67 1.30 -20.91
CA GLY A 58 17.43 0.37 -19.81
C GLY A 58 18.51 0.43 -18.72
N LEU A 59 19.79 0.56 -19.10
CA LEU A 59 20.90 0.73 -18.15
C LEU A 59 20.83 2.08 -17.41
N CYS A 60 20.50 3.15 -18.12
CA CYS A 60 20.22 4.47 -17.53
C CYS A 60 19.09 4.37 -16.50
N LEU A 61 17.98 3.73 -16.87
CA LEU A 61 16.84 3.59 -15.98
C LEU A 61 17.19 2.78 -14.73
N GLN A 62 18.01 1.73 -14.87
CA GLN A 62 18.47 0.94 -13.73
C GLN A 62 19.35 1.76 -12.77
N ALA A 63 20.14 2.70 -13.27
CA ALA A 63 20.92 3.60 -12.43
C ALA A 63 20.01 4.54 -11.64
N GLU A 64 19.03 5.15 -12.30
CA GLU A 64 18.07 6.08 -11.70
C GLU A 64 17.14 5.42 -10.66
N THR A 65 16.68 4.20 -10.96
CA THR A 65 15.73 3.48 -10.11
C THR A 65 16.39 2.65 -9.00
N ARG A 66 17.73 2.69 -8.90
CA ARG A 66 18.49 1.90 -7.93
C ARG A 66 18.07 2.20 -6.49
N ALA A 67 17.79 3.46 -6.17
CA ALA A 67 17.36 3.88 -4.83
C ALA A 67 15.97 3.31 -4.50
N TRP A 68 15.05 3.27 -5.47
CA TRP A 68 13.69 2.79 -5.28
C TRP A 68 13.64 1.30 -4.95
N ARG A 69 14.57 0.51 -5.48
CA ARG A 69 14.65 -0.94 -5.19
C ARG A 69 15.28 -1.27 -3.84
N LYS A 70 15.99 -0.31 -3.25
CA LYS A 70 16.66 -0.48 -1.95
C LYS A 70 15.80 -0.01 -0.78
N GLY A 71 14.93 0.98 -0.99
CA GLY A 71 14.01 1.47 0.02
C GLY A 71 12.73 0.63 0.02
N GLY A 72 12.47 -0.12 1.10
CA GLY A 72 11.27 -0.95 1.25
C GLY A 72 9.94 -0.16 1.29
N GLU A 73 9.99 1.17 1.28
CA GLU A 73 8.82 2.04 1.36
C GLU A 73 8.28 2.47 -0.01
N ALA A 74 9.06 2.27 -1.07
CA ALA A 74 8.75 2.70 -2.42
C ALA A 74 8.01 1.59 -3.18
N ARG A 75 6.82 1.87 -3.72
CA ARG A 75 6.05 0.89 -4.49
C ARG A 75 6.17 1.12 -5.99
N LEU A 76 6.87 0.22 -6.67
CA LEU A 76 6.95 0.23 -8.13
C LEU A 76 5.56 -0.02 -8.73
N LEU A 77 5.20 0.81 -9.71
CA LEU A 77 3.99 0.66 -10.50
C LEU A 77 4.29 -0.23 -11.71
N GLY A 78 3.36 -1.10 -12.09
CA GLY A 78 3.52 -1.92 -13.29
C GLY A 78 3.50 -1.07 -14.57
N GLU A 79 4.17 -1.57 -15.61
CA GLU A 79 4.34 -0.87 -16.89
C GLU A 79 3.09 -0.92 -17.79
N GLY A 80 1.98 -1.50 -17.33
CA GLY A 80 0.73 -1.62 -18.11
C GLY A 80 -0.55 -1.47 -17.28
N PRO A 81 -1.67 -1.08 -17.93
CA PRO A 81 -2.98 -0.95 -17.26
C PRO A 81 -3.41 -2.28 -16.64
N GLY A 82 -3.81 -2.25 -15.37
CA GLY A 82 -4.22 -3.43 -14.60
C GLY A 82 -3.07 -4.22 -13.95
N GLN A 83 -1.81 -3.86 -14.21
CA GLN A 83 -0.65 -4.48 -13.57
C GLN A 83 -0.21 -3.66 -12.35
N GLY A 84 -0.61 -4.10 -11.16
CA GLY A 84 -0.27 -3.45 -9.90
C GLY A 84 -1.20 -2.29 -9.50
N PRO A 85 -0.83 -1.55 -8.43
CA PRO A 85 -1.63 -0.44 -7.91
C PRO A 85 -1.78 0.70 -8.94
N PRO A 86 -2.91 1.45 -8.91
CA PRO A 86 -3.06 2.62 -9.76
C PRO A 86 -2.04 3.70 -9.37
N GLY A 87 -1.49 4.37 -10.37
CA GLY A 87 -0.62 5.54 -10.19
C GLY A 87 -1.42 6.78 -9.77
N LEU A 88 -1.91 6.77 -8.54
CA LEU A 88 -2.87 7.75 -8.02
C LEU A 88 -2.25 8.57 -6.90
N VAL A 89 -2.41 9.89 -6.98
CA VAL A 89 -2.19 10.82 -5.86
C VAL A 89 -3.46 11.62 -5.59
N GLY A 90 -3.69 12.01 -4.33
CA GLY A 90 -4.91 12.69 -3.94
C GLY A 90 -4.82 13.39 -2.60
N ASN A 91 -5.72 14.34 -2.37
CA ASN A 91 -5.83 15.08 -1.10
C ASN A 91 -7.26 15.05 -0.52
N GLY A 92 -8.16 14.25 -1.09
CA GLY A 92 -9.57 14.15 -0.71
C GLY A 92 -10.52 15.10 -1.43
N HIS A 93 -10.01 16.16 -2.07
CA HIS A 93 -10.79 17.07 -2.90
C HIS A 93 -10.60 16.78 -4.39
N LEU A 94 -9.37 16.43 -4.77
CA LEU A 94 -9.00 16.02 -6.11
C LEU A 94 -8.15 14.76 -6.08
N LEU A 95 -8.22 13.98 -7.16
CA LEU A 95 -7.33 12.85 -7.43
C LEU A 95 -6.74 12.99 -8.83
N LEU A 96 -5.48 12.62 -8.96
CA LEU A 96 -4.75 12.62 -10.23
C LEU A 96 -4.37 11.19 -10.58
N ASP A 97 -4.99 10.67 -11.63
CA ASP A 97 -4.62 9.41 -12.25
C ASP A 97 -3.49 9.66 -13.24
N ALA A 98 -2.25 9.36 -12.83
CA ALA A 98 -1.07 9.59 -13.64
C ALA A 98 -0.94 8.62 -14.82
N GLN A 99 -1.61 7.47 -14.77
CA GLN A 99 -1.60 6.49 -15.87
C GLN A 99 -2.59 6.90 -16.96
N ALA A 100 -3.81 7.29 -16.57
CA ALA A 100 -4.83 7.74 -17.52
C ALA A 100 -4.72 9.24 -17.91
N ASN A 101 -3.83 9.99 -17.26
CA ASN A 101 -3.77 11.46 -17.31
C ASN A 101 -5.16 12.08 -17.11
N ARG A 102 -5.80 11.73 -15.99
CA ARG A 102 -7.19 12.09 -15.71
C ARG A 102 -7.33 12.71 -14.34
N LEU A 103 -8.03 13.84 -14.29
CA LEU A 103 -8.42 14.51 -13.05
C LEU A 103 -9.78 13.98 -12.57
N TRP A 104 -9.86 13.66 -11.29
CA TRP A 104 -11.10 13.38 -10.58
C TRP A 104 -11.33 14.44 -9.52
N VAL A 105 -12.58 14.87 -9.32
CA VAL A 105 -12.94 15.91 -8.36
C VAL A 105 -14.11 15.47 -7.48
N ALA A 106 -14.02 15.75 -6.19
CA ALA A 106 -15.16 15.66 -5.29
C ALA A 106 -16.00 16.95 -5.38
N PRO A 107 -17.33 16.88 -5.25
CA PRO A 107 -18.16 18.08 -5.14
C PRO A 107 -17.76 18.86 -3.87
N MET A 108 -17.67 20.18 -4.00
CA MET A 108 -17.41 21.05 -2.84
C MET A 108 -18.67 21.11 -1.96
N GLY A 109 -18.52 21.35 -0.65
CA GLY A 109 -19.64 21.65 0.26
C GLY A 109 -20.63 20.50 0.54
N ALA A 110 -20.54 19.38 -0.18
CA ALA A 110 -21.44 18.24 -0.05
C ALA A 110 -20.66 16.92 0.00
N PRO A 111 -21.05 15.97 0.88
CA PRO A 111 -20.51 14.62 0.83
C PRO A 111 -20.95 13.94 -0.47
N GLY A 112 -19.99 13.45 -1.25
CA GLY A 112 -20.25 12.77 -2.51
C GLY A 112 -19.03 12.04 -3.06
N PRO A 113 -19.22 11.11 -4.02
CA PRO A 113 -18.11 10.46 -4.69
C PRO A 113 -17.33 11.46 -5.54
N ALA A 114 -16.04 11.16 -5.77
CA ALA A 114 -15.26 11.89 -6.76
C ALA A 114 -15.63 11.42 -8.17
N TRP A 115 -15.76 12.36 -9.09
CA TRP A 115 -16.13 12.11 -10.49
C TRP A 115 -14.98 12.40 -11.43
N PRO A 116 -14.81 11.61 -12.51
CA PRO A 116 -13.77 11.86 -13.50
C PRO A 116 -14.09 13.09 -14.36
N THR A 117 -13.08 13.67 -15.00
CA THR A 117 -13.22 14.78 -15.94
C THR A 117 -12.47 14.49 -17.25
N ASP A 118 -12.80 15.20 -18.33
CA ASP A 118 -12.03 15.17 -19.58
C ASP A 118 -10.79 16.08 -19.57
N TYR A 119 -10.56 16.78 -18.45
CA TYR A 119 -9.41 17.65 -18.29
C TYR A 119 -8.14 16.79 -18.12
N GLY A 120 -7.10 17.10 -18.92
CA GLY A 120 -5.78 16.48 -18.81
C GLY A 120 -4.88 17.28 -17.86
N PRO A 121 -4.66 16.85 -16.60
CA PRO A 121 -3.98 17.65 -15.60
C PRO A 121 -2.46 17.67 -15.72
N LEU A 122 -1.85 16.76 -16.50
CA LEU A 122 -0.39 16.63 -16.55
C LEU A 122 0.20 17.16 -17.84
N ALA A 123 1.28 17.93 -17.72
CA ALA A 123 2.18 18.23 -18.83
C ALA A 123 3.02 16.98 -19.11
N GLN A 124 2.95 16.47 -20.33
CA GLN A 124 3.72 15.33 -20.79
C GLN A 124 4.81 15.79 -21.74
N LEU A 125 6.06 15.57 -21.35
CA LEU A 125 7.23 15.85 -22.19
C LEU A 125 7.46 14.67 -23.14
N ARG A 126 7.23 14.86 -24.44
CA ARG A 126 7.53 13.84 -25.45
C ARG A 126 8.99 13.96 -25.89
N GLY A 127 9.64 12.80 -25.99
CA GLY A 127 11.02 12.70 -26.48
C GLY A 127 11.19 13.31 -27.89
N PRO A 128 12.41 13.69 -28.28
CA PRO A 128 12.66 14.17 -29.64
C PRO A 128 12.27 13.10 -30.67
N ALA A 129 11.71 13.53 -31.80
CA ALA A 129 11.42 12.63 -32.92
C ALA A 129 12.72 11.93 -33.36
N GLY A 130 12.72 10.59 -33.39
CA GLY A 130 13.90 9.78 -33.73
C GLY A 130 14.77 9.32 -32.54
N ALA A 131 14.21 9.22 -31.33
CA ALA A 131 14.87 8.53 -30.22
C ALA A 131 15.17 7.05 -30.58
N GLU A 132 16.39 6.59 -30.30
CA GLU A 132 16.82 5.21 -30.59
C GLU A 132 16.26 4.20 -29.58
N SER A 133 16.16 4.60 -28.32
CA SER A 133 15.54 3.82 -27.26
C SER A 133 14.96 4.71 -26.17
N GLU A 134 13.86 4.27 -25.56
CA GLU A 134 13.23 4.89 -24.39
C GLU A 134 12.90 3.79 -23.38
N ALA A 135 13.15 4.07 -22.11
CA ALA A 135 12.76 3.21 -20.99
C ALA A 135 12.23 4.07 -19.84
N GLY A 136 11.19 3.64 -19.16
CA GLY A 136 10.58 4.41 -18.07
C GLY A 136 10.12 3.55 -16.92
N ALA A 137 10.09 4.13 -15.72
CA ALA A 137 9.54 3.51 -14.54
C ALA A 137 8.78 4.54 -13.71
N SER A 138 7.79 4.07 -12.96
CA SER A 138 7.05 4.91 -12.02
C SER A 138 7.02 4.25 -10.63
N VAL A 139 7.03 5.08 -9.60
CA VAL A 139 7.03 4.66 -8.21
C VAL A 139 6.06 5.53 -7.42
N LEU A 140 5.29 4.88 -6.55
CA LEU A 140 4.47 5.51 -5.55
C LEU A 140 5.25 5.56 -4.23
N LEU A 141 5.22 6.71 -3.57
CA LEU A 141 5.86 6.96 -2.28
C LEU A 141 4.77 7.31 -1.26
N PRO A 142 4.14 6.31 -0.62
CA PRO A 142 3.00 6.51 0.26
C PRO A 142 3.24 7.52 1.38
N LYS A 143 4.39 7.44 2.06
CA LYS A 143 4.75 8.35 3.15
C LYS A 143 4.99 9.78 2.69
N GLU A 144 5.44 9.98 1.45
CA GLU A 144 5.67 11.31 0.89
C GLU A 144 4.42 11.90 0.23
N GLY A 145 3.35 11.11 0.05
CA GLY A 145 2.17 11.56 -0.69
C GLY A 145 2.40 11.74 -2.19
N ALA A 146 3.44 11.11 -2.74
CA ALA A 146 4.02 11.48 -4.02
C ALA A 146 4.08 10.32 -5.01
N LEU A 147 3.94 10.65 -6.29
CA LEU A 147 4.25 9.76 -7.39
C LEU A 147 5.44 10.31 -8.16
N ARG A 148 6.46 9.48 -8.37
CA ARG A 148 7.62 9.81 -9.19
C ARG A 148 7.67 8.95 -10.43
N ARG A 149 7.99 9.58 -11.57
CA ARG A 149 8.24 8.91 -12.84
C ARG A 149 9.60 9.31 -13.35
N VAL A 150 10.36 8.34 -13.85
CA VAL A 150 11.62 8.58 -14.54
C VAL A 150 11.55 7.95 -15.90
N ARG A 151 11.99 8.68 -16.92
CA ARG A 151 12.16 8.20 -18.29
C ARG A 151 13.59 8.50 -18.74
N CYS A 152 14.26 7.49 -19.25
CA CYS A 152 15.55 7.61 -19.91
C CYS A 152 15.33 7.54 -21.42
N VAL A 153 15.77 8.57 -22.13
CA VAL A 153 15.67 8.65 -23.60
C VAL A 153 17.07 8.70 -24.18
N GLN A 154 17.37 7.81 -25.11
CA GLN A 154 18.60 7.85 -25.90
C GLN A 154 18.33 8.63 -27.19
N PRO A 155 18.81 9.88 -27.31
CA PRO A 155 18.72 10.62 -28.56
C PRO A 155 19.65 9.98 -29.61
N GLY A 156 19.25 9.99 -30.89
CA GLY A 156 20.05 9.39 -31.95
C GLY A 156 21.41 10.08 -32.17
N GLY A 157 22.46 9.27 -32.33
CA GLY A 157 23.80 9.75 -32.66
C GLY A 157 24.98 9.06 -31.92
N PRO A 158 26.23 9.33 -32.36
CA PRO A 158 27.42 8.76 -31.75
C PRO A 158 27.65 9.33 -30.34
N GLY A 159 27.73 8.44 -29.35
CA GLY A 159 27.89 8.78 -27.93
C GLY A 159 26.64 8.41 -27.13
N GLY A 160 26.61 7.20 -26.57
CA GLY A 160 25.47 6.58 -25.88
C GLY A 160 25.06 7.21 -24.54
N ALA A 161 25.11 8.53 -24.39
CA ALA A 161 24.64 9.24 -23.22
C ALA A 161 23.11 9.41 -23.27
N CYS A 162 22.42 9.02 -22.19
CA CYS A 162 20.97 9.11 -22.09
C CYS A 162 20.52 10.41 -21.43
N VAL A 163 19.46 11.01 -21.97
CA VAL A 163 18.74 12.12 -21.36
C VAL A 163 17.78 11.55 -20.31
N THR A 164 17.74 12.15 -19.13
CA THR A 164 16.81 11.74 -18.06
C THR A 164 15.71 12.76 -17.90
N VAL A 165 14.47 12.30 -17.87
CA VAL A 165 13.27 13.09 -17.59
C VAL A 165 12.65 12.57 -16.31
N ARG A 166 12.62 13.41 -15.27
CA ARG A 166 12.02 13.08 -13.97
C ARG A 166 10.79 13.94 -13.75
N GLU A 167 9.73 13.30 -13.31
CA GLU A 167 8.45 13.91 -12.99
C GLU A 167 8.08 13.54 -11.55
N GLU A 168 7.72 14.52 -10.73
CA GLU A 168 7.16 14.31 -9.38
C GLU A 168 5.78 14.96 -9.33
N LEU A 169 4.77 14.18 -8.96
CA LEU A 169 3.37 14.59 -8.91
C LEU A 169 2.85 14.55 -7.48
N LEU A 170 2.25 15.66 -7.04
CA LEU A 170 1.76 15.86 -5.68
C LEU A 170 0.35 16.48 -5.72
N ALA A 171 -0.62 15.90 -5.02
CA ALA A 171 -1.84 16.60 -4.66
C ALA A 171 -1.62 17.23 -3.26
N HIS A 172 -1.57 18.56 -3.16
CA HIS A 172 -1.13 19.22 -1.94
C HIS A 172 -2.04 18.88 -0.76
N ARG A 173 -1.47 18.41 0.35
CA ARG A 173 -2.24 17.76 1.40
C ARG A 173 -3.00 18.76 2.27
N GLY A 174 -2.34 19.86 2.65
CA GLY A 174 -2.95 20.95 3.40
C GLY A 174 -3.61 22.04 2.55
N ARG A 175 -3.61 21.94 1.21
CA ARG A 175 -4.19 22.96 0.31
C ARG A 175 -5.17 22.28 -0.63
N PRO A 176 -6.48 22.32 -0.32
CA PRO A 176 -7.50 21.49 -0.99
C PRO A 176 -7.52 21.55 -2.51
N HIS A 177 -7.27 22.72 -3.09
CA HIS A 177 -7.44 22.93 -4.53
C HIS A 177 -6.13 22.82 -5.31
N LEU A 178 -4.98 22.62 -4.64
CA LEU A 178 -3.66 22.72 -5.26
C LEU A 178 -3.08 21.34 -5.58
N TYR A 179 -2.56 21.20 -6.80
CA TYR A 179 -1.61 20.14 -7.13
C TYR A 179 -0.37 20.70 -7.83
N LEU A 180 0.73 19.95 -7.73
CA LEU A 180 2.03 20.32 -8.28
C LEU A 180 2.56 19.22 -9.17
N GLN A 181 3.15 19.61 -10.30
CA GLN A 181 3.94 18.73 -11.14
C GLN A 181 5.33 19.33 -11.32
N ARG A 182 6.35 18.66 -10.78
CA ARG A 182 7.76 19.05 -10.96
C ARG A 182 8.35 18.29 -12.13
N LEU A 183 8.98 19.02 -13.03
CA LEU A 183 9.62 18.50 -14.24
C LEU A 183 11.11 18.81 -14.16
N VAL A 184 11.95 17.78 -14.23
CA VAL A 184 13.40 17.90 -14.28
C VAL A 184 13.92 17.15 -15.49
N VAL A 185 14.71 17.81 -16.32
CA VAL A 185 15.37 17.20 -17.47
C VAL A 185 16.87 17.42 -17.36
N ASP A 186 17.64 16.35 -17.22
CA ASP A 186 19.10 16.42 -17.30
C ASP A 186 19.56 15.95 -18.69
N ASN A 187 20.30 16.83 -19.37
CA ASN A 187 20.90 16.55 -20.67
C ASN A 187 22.43 16.41 -20.52
N PRO A 188 22.96 15.20 -20.29
CA PRO A 188 24.39 14.95 -20.24
C PRO A 188 25.03 14.85 -21.63
N THR A 189 24.27 15.01 -22.72
CA THR A 189 24.79 14.86 -24.08
C THR A 189 25.51 16.13 -24.54
N ASP A 190 26.24 16.03 -25.66
CA ASP A 190 26.92 17.17 -26.30
C ASP A 190 25.99 17.91 -27.29
N ARG A 191 24.69 17.59 -27.31
CA ARG A 191 23.71 18.11 -28.26
C ARG A 191 22.54 18.76 -27.53
N LEU A 192 21.90 19.72 -28.19
CA LEU A 192 20.65 20.28 -27.70
C LEU A 192 19.54 19.24 -27.82
N VAL A 193 18.75 19.09 -26.75
CA VAL A 193 17.59 18.20 -26.72
C VAL A 193 16.34 19.05 -26.66
N ALA A 194 15.39 18.77 -27.55
CA ALA A 194 14.13 19.47 -27.61
C ALA A 194 12.96 18.51 -27.36
N LEU A 195 12.16 18.81 -26.35
CA LEU A 195 11.02 18.02 -25.91
C LEU A 195 9.73 18.77 -26.21
N GLU A 196 8.75 18.09 -26.79
CA GLU A 196 7.43 18.68 -27.04
C GLU A 196 6.56 18.55 -25.79
N VAL A 197 5.85 19.62 -25.44
CA VAL A 197 4.93 19.64 -24.29
C VAL A 197 3.51 19.38 -24.77
N THR A 198 2.86 18.39 -24.19
CA THR A 198 1.44 18.07 -24.44
C THR A 198 0.65 18.03 -23.14
N GLY A 199 -0.68 18.19 -23.19
CA GLY A 199 -1.58 17.88 -22.07
C GLY A 199 -2.09 19.09 -21.27
N LEU A 200 -1.23 20.05 -20.91
CA LEU A 200 -1.65 21.19 -20.07
C LEU A 200 -2.35 22.28 -20.89
N GLY A 201 -3.68 22.33 -20.85
CA GLY A 201 -4.47 23.36 -21.55
C GLY A 201 -4.29 23.38 -23.08
N SER A 202 -3.67 22.34 -23.66
CA SER A 202 -3.39 22.28 -25.09
C SER A 202 -4.66 21.96 -25.85
N SER A 203 -5.18 22.97 -26.56
CA SER A 203 -6.13 22.83 -27.66
C SER A 203 -5.49 21.97 -28.76
N SER A 204 -5.54 20.64 -28.62
CA SER A 204 -5.36 19.79 -29.80
C SER A 204 -6.65 19.88 -30.61
N SER A 205 -6.63 20.77 -31.60
CA SER A 205 -7.56 20.85 -32.72
C SER A 205 -7.41 19.62 -33.62
N SER A 206 -7.63 18.43 -33.06
CA SER A 206 -7.90 17.21 -33.81
C SER A 206 -9.39 16.96 -33.68
N SER A 207 -10.09 17.22 -34.78
CA SER A 207 -11.48 16.83 -35.04
C SER A 207 -11.68 15.34 -34.78
N SER A 208 -12.05 15.00 -33.54
CA SER A 208 -12.76 13.76 -33.23
C SER A 208 -14.14 14.17 -32.75
N SER A 209 -15.17 13.70 -33.44
CA SER A 209 -16.61 13.94 -33.28
C SER A 209 -17.19 13.37 -31.98
N SER A 210 -16.54 13.62 -30.85
CA SER A 210 -17.00 13.29 -29.49
C SER A 210 -16.60 14.46 -28.59
N GLY A 211 -17.57 15.32 -28.24
CA GLY A 211 -17.36 16.65 -27.67
C GLY A 211 -16.38 16.73 -26.51
N ARG A 212 -15.21 17.33 -26.75
CA ARG A 212 -14.30 17.76 -25.68
C ARG A 212 -14.98 18.86 -24.87
N SER A 213 -15.20 18.61 -23.58
CA SER A 213 -16.12 19.38 -22.70
C SER A 213 -15.50 20.59 -21.99
N PHE A 214 -14.19 20.83 -22.12
CA PHE A 214 -13.49 21.94 -21.46
C PHE A 214 -13.12 23.07 -22.42
N ALA A 215 -13.57 24.28 -22.11
CA ALA A 215 -13.16 25.51 -22.78
C ALA A 215 -11.95 26.11 -22.05
N THR A 216 -10.88 26.45 -22.79
CA THR A 216 -9.64 26.99 -22.20
C THR A 216 -9.34 28.38 -22.74
N SER A 217 -9.07 29.33 -21.84
CA SER A 217 -8.57 30.67 -22.14
C SER A 217 -7.18 30.88 -21.56
N LEU A 218 -6.46 31.87 -22.09
CA LEU A 218 -5.18 32.32 -21.54
C LEU A 218 -5.41 33.59 -20.72
N GLU A 219 -5.11 33.53 -19.43
CA GLU A 219 -5.16 34.68 -18.53
C GLU A 219 -3.78 35.31 -18.39
N LYS A 220 -3.75 36.63 -18.32
CA LYS A 220 -2.55 37.43 -18.01
C LYS A 220 -2.81 38.21 -16.73
N ALA A 221 -1.87 38.15 -15.80
CA ALA A 221 -1.92 38.91 -14.56
C ALA A 221 -0.51 39.42 -14.22
N GLY A 222 -0.27 40.69 -14.52
CA GLY A 222 1.09 41.25 -14.58
C GLY A 222 1.95 40.52 -15.61
N ASP A 223 3.16 40.15 -15.22
CA ASP A 223 4.10 39.40 -16.07
C ASP A 223 3.83 37.88 -16.10
N ARG A 224 2.81 37.41 -15.37
CA ARG A 224 2.51 35.98 -15.23
C ARG A 224 1.35 35.57 -16.13
N GLN A 225 1.47 34.38 -16.70
CA GLN A 225 0.47 33.79 -17.58
C GLN A 225 0.07 32.41 -17.09
N PHE A 226 -1.22 32.11 -17.14
CA PHE A 226 -1.76 30.81 -16.80
C PHE A 226 -2.98 30.49 -17.67
N PHE A 227 -3.24 29.20 -17.87
CA PHE A 227 -4.42 28.74 -18.57
C PHE A 227 -5.58 28.63 -17.60
N LEU A 228 -6.77 29.06 -18.02
CA LEU A 228 -8.01 28.89 -17.29
C LEU A 228 -8.94 27.98 -18.11
N SER A 229 -9.15 26.76 -17.63
CA SER A 229 -9.99 25.76 -18.27
C SER A 229 -11.27 25.55 -17.48
N SER A 230 -12.42 25.48 -18.14
CA SER A 230 -13.72 25.29 -17.49
C SER A 230 -14.54 24.21 -18.21
N GLY A 231 -15.13 23.31 -17.44
CA GLY A 231 -15.90 22.18 -17.96
C GLY A 231 -16.72 21.51 -16.87
N ARG A 232 -17.10 20.26 -17.09
CA ARG A 232 -18.00 19.51 -16.20
C ARG A 232 -17.38 18.17 -15.81
N ALA A 233 -17.76 17.67 -14.64
CA ALA A 233 -17.48 16.30 -14.27
C ALA A 233 -18.35 15.32 -15.08
N LEU A 234 -17.83 14.13 -15.32
CA LEU A 234 -18.48 13.05 -16.05
C LEU A 234 -19.38 12.27 -15.08
N GLN A 235 -20.64 12.65 -15.01
CA GLN A 235 -21.65 12.03 -14.15
C GLN A 235 -22.70 11.26 -14.99
N PRO A 236 -23.36 10.23 -14.40
CA PRO A 236 -24.51 9.58 -15.02
C PRO A 236 -25.64 10.56 -15.33
N ALA A 237 -26.46 10.25 -16.34
CA ALA A 237 -27.63 11.05 -16.68
C ALA A 237 -28.65 11.09 -15.53
N GLY A 238 -29.21 12.26 -15.24
CA GLY A 238 -30.19 12.48 -14.17
C GLY A 238 -29.59 12.97 -12.84
N GLU A 239 -28.27 12.95 -12.70
CA GLU A 239 -27.57 13.54 -11.55
C GLU A 239 -27.43 15.07 -11.70
N LYS A 240 -27.40 15.76 -10.55
CA LYS A 240 -27.06 17.20 -10.51
C LYS A 240 -25.65 17.43 -11.02
N LEU A 241 -25.44 18.52 -11.74
CA LEU A 241 -24.19 18.81 -12.43
C LEU A 241 -23.12 19.31 -11.45
N VAL A 242 -21.89 18.81 -11.60
CA VAL A 242 -20.70 19.35 -10.93
C VAL A 242 -19.82 20.06 -11.95
N LEU A 243 -19.63 21.36 -11.76
CA LEU A 243 -18.79 22.20 -12.60
C LEU A 243 -17.35 22.19 -12.09
N VAL A 244 -16.41 22.32 -13.02
CA VAL A 244 -14.97 22.27 -12.72
C VAL A 244 -14.27 23.41 -13.43
N VAL A 245 -13.44 24.14 -12.67
CA VAL A 245 -12.53 25.15 -13.21
C VAL A 245 -11.12 24.83 -12.76
N ALA A 246 -10.19 24.78 -13.72
CA ALA A 246 -8.77 24.54 -13.46
C ALA A 246 -7.95 25.74 -13.97
N ALA A 247 -7.17 26.35 -13.07
CA ALA A 247 -6.18 27.36 -13.41
C ALA A 247 -4.78 26.74 -13.32
N ALA A 248 -4.04 26.70 -14.43
CA ALA A 248 -2.77 25.97 -14.51
C ALA A 248 -1.64 26.86 -15.05
N LYS A 249 -0.49 26.84 -14.38
CA LYS A 249 0.68 27.62 -14.80
C LYS A 249 1.08 27.25 -16.23
N LYS A 250 1.25 28.26 -17.08
CA LYS A 250 1.62 28.04 -18.47
C LYS A 250 3.06 27.51 -18.56
N LEU A 251 3.23 26.40 -19.26
CA LEU A 251 4.53 25.90 -19.70
C LEU A 251 4.76 26.28 -21.17
N VAL A 252 6.02 26.44 -21.56
CA VAL A 252 6.40 26.60 -22.97
C VAL A 252 5.95 25.38 -23.79
N SER A 253 5.58 25.58 -25.06
CA SER A 253 5.14 24.47 -25.93
C SER A 253 6.27 23.50 -26.29
N ARG A 254 7.52 23.96 -26.20
CA ARG A 254 8.72 23.18 -26.48
C ARG A 254 9.80 23.52 -25.45
N VAL A 255 10.26 22.51 -24.72
CA VAL A 255 11.37 22.65 -23.77
C VAL A 255 12.66 22.33 -24.50
N GLN A 256 13.60 23.28 -24.51
CA GLN A 256 14.93 23.10 -25.10
C GLN A 256 15.96 23.06 -23.97
N VAL A 257 16.76 21.99 -23.93
CA VAL A 257 17.79 21.77 -22.91
C VAL A 257 19.15 21.73 -23.59
N ALA A 258 20.01 22.69 -23.24
CA ALA A 258 21.34 22.82 -23.82
C ALA A 258 22.24 21.61 -23.46
N PRO A 259 23.33 21.37 -24.21
CA PRO A 259 24.33 20.37 -23.86
C PRO A 259 24.85 20.55 -22.43
N LYS A 260 25.09 19.44 -21.71
CA LYS A 260 25.61 19.43 -20.33
C LYS A 260 24.84 20.33 -19.35
N SER A 261 23.54 20.50 -19.55
CA SER A 261 22.71 21.38 -18.75
C SER A 261 21.48 20.67 -18.19
N ARG A 262 20.80 21.36 -17.28
CA ARG A 262 19.60 20.90 -16.59
C ARG A 262 18.47 21.92 -16.79
N PHE A 263 17.28 21.41 -17.03
CA PHE A 263 16.03 22.16 -16.97
C PHE A 263 15.23 21.71 -15.74
N GLU A 264 14.71 22.67 -14.97
CA GLU A 264 13.83 22.40 -13.84
C GLU A 264 12.69 23.41 -13.86
N GLU A 265 11.47 22.91 -13.74
CA GLU A 265 10.26 23.72 -13.72
C GLU A 265 9.21 23.07 -12.83
N THR A 266 8.51 23.86 -12.02
CA THR A 266 7.39 23.40 -11.20
C THR A 266 6.10 24.05 -11.68
N LEU A 267 5.18 23.20 -12.13
CA LEU A 267 3.85 23.59 -12.56
C LEU A 267 2.90 23.56 -11.37
N LEU A 268 2.24 24.69 -11.13
CA LEU A 268 1.20 24.84 -10.12
C LEU A 268 -0.16 24.85 -10.82
N SER A 269 -1.11 24.13 -10.24
CA SER A 269 -2.48 24.08 -10.75
C SER A 269 -3.48 24.13 -9.61
N VAL A 270 -4.45 25.05 -9.74
CA VAL A 270 -5.58 25.22 -8.83
C VAL A 270 -6.84 24.64 -9.49
N VAL A 271 -7.57 23.77 -8.78
CA VAL A 271 -8.79 23.13 -9.26
C VAL A 271 -9.92 23.38 -8.28
N LEU A 272 -10.99 24.01 -8.78
CA LEU A 272 -12.22 24.23 -8.05
C LEU A 272 -13.35 23.41 -8.65
N SER A 273 -14.18 22.82 -7.79
CA SER A 273 -15.43 22.17 -8.14
C SER A 273 -16.62 22.89 -7.49
N SER A 274 -17.80 22.82 -8.11
CA SER A 274 -19.03 23.30 -7.50
C SER A 274 -19.64 22.28 -6.53
N GLU A 275 -20.57 22.74 -5.71
CA GLU A 275 -21.65 21.88 -5.20
C GLU A 275 -22.48 21.32 -6.38
N PRO A 276 -23.27 20.25 -6.18
CA PRO A 276 -24.17 19.75 -7.22
C PRO A 276 -25.27 20.77 -7.55
N ILE A 277 -25.32 21.25 -8.79
CA ILE A 277 -26.23 22.31 -9.26
C ILE A 277 -27.20 21.84 -10.35
N GLU A 278 -28.25 22.63 -10.54
CA GLU A 278 -29.17 22.50 -11.68
C GLU A 278 -28.63 23.23 -12.92
N ALA A 279 -29.10 22.84 -14.11
CA ALA A 279 -28.68 23.43 -15.38
C ALA A 279 -28.96 24.95 -15.49
N ALA A 280 -29.96 25.47 -14.76
CA ALA A 280 -30.29 26.89 -14.76
C ALA A 280 -29.20 27.78 -14.11
N GLN A 281 -28.34 27.21 -13.26
CA GLN A 281 -27.32 27.95 -12.48
C GLN A 281 -25.93 27.91 -13.13
N LEU A 282 -25.83 27.37 -14.35
CA LEU A 282 -24.55 27.09 -15.01
C LEU A 282 -23.65 28.32 -15.16
N ASP A 283 -24.17 29.39 -15.77
CA ASP A 283 -23.37 30.55 -16.14
C ASP A 283 -22.91 31.34 -14.91
N GLU A 284 -23.81 31.55 -13.95
CA GLU A 284 -23.50 32.21 -12.67
C GLU A 284 -22.43 31.42 -11.90
N THR A 285 -22.60 30.10 -11.79
CA THR A 285 -21.67 29.25 -11.05
C THR A 285 -20.30 29.20 -11.72
N PHE A 286 -20.23 29.12 -13.06
CA PHE A 286 -18.97 29.22 -13.78
C PHE A 286 -18.29 30.57 -13.58
N GLY A 287 -19.04 31.68 -13.64
CA GLY A 287 -18.50 33.02 -13.38
C GLY A 287 -17.84 33.10 -12.01
N ARG A 288 -18.54 32.65 -10.96
CA ARG A 288 -18.01 32.61 -9.59
C ARG A 288 -16.77 31.71 -9.47
N LEU A 289 -16.81 30.50 -10.02
CA LEU A 289 -15.68 29.57 -9.95
C LEU A 289 -14.45 30.08 -10.72
N ARG A 290 -14.63 30.75 -11.86
CA ARG A 290 -13.53 31.34 -12.63
C ARG A 290 -12.81 32.43 -11.85
N GLU A 291 -13.56 33.36 -11.25
CA GLU A 291 -12.98 34.43 -10.44
C GLU A 291 -12.30 33.88 -9.19
N ALA A 292 -12.87 32.86 -8.55
CA ALA A 292 -12.25 32.19 -7.41
C ALA A 292 -10.93 31.48 -7.82
N ALA A 293 -10.94 30.71 -8.92
CA ALA A 293 -9.75 30.00 -9.40
C ALA A 293 -8.64 30.98 -9.80
N LYS A 294 -9.00 32.08 -10.45
CA LYS A 294 -8.08 33.17 -10.81
C LYS A 294 -7.45 33.80 -9.58
N ARG A 295 -8.26 34.11 -8.56
CA ARG A 295 -7.77 34.69 -7.30
C ARG A 295 -6.80 33.76 -6.59
N GLU A 296 -7.19 32.50 -6.38
CA GLU A 296 -6.34 31.53 -5.69
C GLU A 296 -5.07 31.21 -6.48
N MET A 297 -5.15 31.14 -7.81
CA MET A 297 -3.97 31.00 -8.66
C MET A 297 -2.98 32.17 -8.49
N MET A 298 -3.49 33.39 -8.36
CA MET A 298 -2.66 34.58 -8.12
C MET A 298 -2.01 34.60 -6.73
N GLU A 299 -2.64 33.97 -5.74
CA GLU A 299 -2.09 33.81 -4.38
C GLU A 299 -1.01 32.72 -4.32
N VAL A 300 -1.14 31.62 -5.08
CA VAL A 300 -0.17 30.51 -5.04
C VAL A 300 1.03 30.70 -5.97
N LEU A 301 0.87 31.37 -7.12
CA LEU A 301 1.96 31.64 -8.06
C LEU A 301 3.21 32.32 -7.45
N PRO A 302 3.12 33.25 -6.49
CA PRO A 302 4.29 33.88 -5.87
C PRO A 302 4.96 33.04 -4.78
N LEU A 303 4.33 31.96 -4.31
CA LEU A 303 4.89 31.12 -3.25
C LEU A 303 6.12 30.35 -3.74
N ARG A 304 7.05 30.06 -2.83
CA ARG A 304 8.22 29.23 -3.16
C ARG A 304 7.77 27.77 -3.28
N THR A 305 8.10 27.14 -4.39
CA THR A 305 7.67 25.78 -4.72
C THR A 305 8.26 24.75 -3.77
N GLU A 306 9.46 25.00 -3.25
CA GLU A 306 10.15 24.12 -2.31
C GLU A 306 9.45 24.12 -0.95
N GLU A 307 8.90 25.27 -0.52
CA GLU A 307 8.10 25.35 0.71
C GLU A 307 6.81 24.55 0.56
N LEU A 308 6.09 24.69 -0.56
CA LEU A 308 4.88 23.92 -0.82
C LEU A 308 5.13 22.41 -0.81
N VAL A 309 6.26 21.96 -1.38
CA VAL A 309 6.65 20.54 -1.34
C VAL A 309 6.94 20.09 0.10
N GLN A 310 7.63 20.93 0.90
CA GLN A 310 7.92 20.61 2.30
C GLN A 310 6.66 20.61 3.17
N GLU A 311 5.76 21.58 2.99
CA GLU A 311 4.43 21.63 3.64
C GLU A 311 3.65 20.34 3.36
N HIS A 312 3.58 19.92 2.09
CA HIS A 312 2.93 18.68 1.69
C HIS A 312 3.55 17.44 2.35
N ARG A 313 4.88 17.31 2.34
CA ARG A 313 5.55 16.14 2.93
C ARG A 313 5.35 16.06 4.44
N ARG A 314 5.49 17.19 5.15
CA ARG A 314 5.23 17.26 6.60
C ARG A 314 3.79 16.87 6.94
N ALA A 315 2.84 17.35 6.15
CA ALA A 315 1.43 16.99 6.29
C ALA A 315 1.16 15.48 6.12
N TRP A 316 1.91 14.79 5.26
CA TRP A 316 1.83 13.33 5.16
C TRP A 316 2.58 12.61 6.28
N ASP A 317 3.75 13.10 6.68
CA ASP A 317 4.50 12.56 7.82
C ASP A 317 3.65 12.62 9.11
N GLU A 318 2.94 13.73 9.34
CA GLU A 318 2.01 13.91 10.46
C GLU A 318 0.87 12.87 10.44
N LEU A 319 0.28 12.60 9.28
CA LEU A 319 -0.78 11.58 9.15
C LEU A 319 -0.29 10.15 9.42
N PHE A 320 0.98 9.86 9.13
CA PHE A 320 1.59 8.54 9.34
C PHE A 320 2.30 8.38 10.71
N ILE A 321 2.20 9.40 11.59
CA ILE A 321 2.49 9.24 13.02
C ILE A 321 1.66 8.08 13.57
N SER A 322 0.36 8.09 13.24
CA SER A 322 -0.54 6.98 13.46
C SER A 322 -0.43 5.94 12.34
N GLY A 323 -0.54 4.66 12.67
CA GLY A 323 -0.57 3.63 11.64
C GLY A 323 -0.41 2.21 12.18
N VAL A 324 -0.45 1.25 11.25
CA VAL A 324 -0.27 -0.17 11.53
C VAL A 324 1.04 -0.63 10.90
N GLU A 325 1.83 -1.39 11.66
CA GLU A 325 3.11 -1.96 11.22
C GLU A 325 3.07 -3.47 11.39
N MET A 326 3.22 -4.21 10.30
CA MET A 326 3.28 -5.68 10.33
C MET A 326 4.73 -6.14 10.48
N ARG A 327 4.98 -7.10 11.38
CA ARG A 327 6.32 -7.64 11.63
C ARG A 327 6.46 -9.10 11.24
N LYS A 328 5.64 -9.96 11.85
CA LYS A 328 5.63 -11.41 11.58
C LYS A 328 4.20 -11.86 11.39
N ILE A 329 3.96 -12.51 10.25
CA ILE A 329 2.65 -13.06 9.89
C ILE A 329 2.77 -14.58 9.91
N THR A 330 1.87 -15.24 10.62
CA THR A 330 1.83 -16.70 10.79
C THR A 330 0.63 -17.36 10.12
N ASP A 331 -0.45 -16.61 9.85
CA ASP A 331 -1.65 -17.09 9.17
C ASP A 331 -1.81 -16.50 7.75
N ALA A 332 -2.71 -17.10 6.96
CA ALA A 332 -2.91 -16.73 5.56
C ALA A 332 -3.89 -15.55 5.33
N HIS A 333 -4.72 -15.22 6.32
CA HIS A 333 -5.78 -14.21 6.20
C HIS A 333 -5.34 -12.83 6.69
N THR A 334 -4.22 -12.76 7.40
CA THR A 334 -3.60 -11.50 7.81
C THR A 334 -2.97 -10.77 6.62
N PRO A 335 -3.31 -9.49 6.39
CA PRO A 335 -2.79 -8.71 5.27
C PRO A 335 -1.28 -8.46 5.42
N SER A 336 -0.59 -8.43 4.28
CA SER A 336 0.83 -8.06 4.24
C SER A 336 1.07 -6.60 4.63
N SER A 337 2.31 -6.26 5.04
CA SER A 337 2.68 -4.87 5.30
C SER A 337 2.42 -3.95 4.09
N ASP A 338 2.63 -4.44 2.87
CA ASP A 338 2.37 -3.71 1.64
C ASP A 338 0.87 -3.41 1.47
N THR A 339 0.04 -4.42 1.72
CA THR A 339 -1.42 -4.31 1.64
C THR A 339 -1.95 -3.27 2.62
N VAL A 340 -1.47 -3.29 3.87
CA VAL A 340 -1.85 -2.33 4.90
C VAL A 340 -1.44 -0.91 4.51
N ASN A 341 -0.17 -0.71 4.14
CA ASN A 341 0.36 0.61 3.79
C ASN A 341 -0.32 1.24 2.57
N LEU A 342 -0.54 0.45 1.51
CA LEU A 342 -1.22 0.92 0.30
C LEU A 342 -2.70 1.23 0.57
N THR A 343 -3.38 0.38 1.35
CA THR A 343 -4.77 0.62 1.75
C THR A 343 -4.91 1.92 2.53
N LEU A 344 -4.07 2.13 3.57
CA LEU A 344 -4.03 3.37 4.34
C LEU A 344 -3.81 4.58 3.42
N TYR A 345 -2.78 4.54 2.58
CA TYR A 345 -2.46 5.62 1.65
C TYR A 345 -3.62 5.98 0.71
N PHE A 346 -4.25 4.99 0.08
CA PHE A 346 -5.33 5.24 -0.87
C PHE A 346 -6.56 5.80 -0.18
N VAL A 347 -6.93 5.25 0.98
CA VAL A 347 -8.07 5.73 1.77
C VAL A 347 -7.84 7.17 2.25
N LEU A 348 -6.61 7.52 2.66
CA LEU A 348 -6.25 8.89 3.02
C LEU A 348 -6.21 9.84 1.82
N SER A 349 -5.76 9.37 0.66
CA SER A 349 -5.69 10.16 -0.58
C SER A 349 -7.07 10.59 -1.09
N THR A 350 -8.11 9.81 -0.76
CA THR A 350 -9.52 10.10 -1.10
C THR A 350 -10.30 10.75 0.04
N THR A 351 -9.64 11.17 1.11
CA THR A 351 -10.28 11.75 2.28
C THR A 351 -9.67 13.11 2.62
N PRO A 352 -10.47 14.18 2.73
CA PRO A 352 -9.98 15.51 3.13
C PRO A 352 -9.27 15.47 4.49
N ALA A 353 -8.34 16.39 4.71
CA ALA A 353 -7.66 16.59 5.98
C ALA A 353 -7.92 18.00 6.54
N PRO A 354 -9.12 18.28 7.11
CA PRO A 354 -9.49 19.63 7.55
C PRO A 354 -8.53 20.23 8.59
N LEU A 355 -7.97 19.41 9.48
CA LEU A 355 -6.96 19.84 10.47
C LEU A 355 -5.72 20.50 9.83
N LEU A 356 -5.36 20.10 8.61
CA LEU A 356 -4.21 20.61 7.88
C LEU A 356 -4.56 21.77 6.96
N ASP A 357 -5.85 22.08 6.77
CA ASP A 357 -6.27 23.18 5.92
C ASP A 357 -6.05 24.51 6.68
N PRO A 358 -5.23 25.43 6.15
CA PRO A 358 -4.93 26.71 6.80
C PRO A 358 -6.13 27.65 6.85
N ARG A 359 -7.21 27.37 6.12
CA ARG A 359 -8.43 28.18 6.11
C ARG A 359 -9.32 27.96 7.35
N HIS A 360 -9.14 26.85 8.07
CA HIS A 360 -9.88 26.60 9.31
C HIS A 360 -9.25 27.35 10.48
N GLY A 361 -10.12 27.93 11.32
CA GLY A 361 -9.70 28.67 12.51
C GLY A 361 -9.17 27.77 13.64
N PRO A 362 -8.50 28.33 14.66
CA PRO A 362 -7.96 27.56 15.78
C PRO A 362 -9.05 26.82 16.58
N GLU A 363 -10.22 27.43 16.77
CA GLU A 363 -11.35 26.83 17.50
C GLU A 363 -11.91 25.58 16.80
N GLU A 364 -12.05 25.63 15.48
CA GLU A 364 -12.50 24.48 14.68
C GLU A 364 -11.49 23.34 14.74
N LYS A 365 -10.19 23.67 14.71
CA LYS A 365 -9.11 22.69 14.85
C LYS A 365 -9.11 22.05 16.22
N GLU A 366 -9.23 22.83 17.29
CA GLU A 366 -9.30 22.32 18.66
C GLU A 366 -10.49 21.37 18.85
N LYS A 367 -11.65 21.69 18.27
CA LYS A 367 -12.83 20.80 18.30
C LYS A 367 -12.57 19.47 17.58
N MET A 368 -11.91 19.51 16.42
CA MET A 368 -11.55 18.30 15.68
C MET A 368 -10.49 17.48 16.42
N GLU A 369 -9.48 18.11 17.03
CA GLU A 369 -8.46 17.46 17.86
C GLU A 369 -9.07 16.83 19.11
N ALA A 370 -10.02 17.50 19.77
CA ALA A 370 -10.76 16.94 20.89
C ALA A 370 -11.47 15.64 20.50
N THR A 371 -12.04 15.59 19.28
CA THR A 371 -12.68 14.37 18.74
C THR A 371 -11.67 13.24 18.50
N LEU A 372 -10.41 13.55 18.15
CA LEU A 372 -9.35 12.54 18.00
C LEU A 372 -8.88 12.01 19.35
N ASN A 373 -8.75 12.88 20.35
CA ASN A 373 -8.27 12.52 21.67
C ASN A 373 -9.23 11.58 22.40
N TYR A 374 -10.52 11.70 22.10
CA TYR A 374 -11.55 10.93 22.74
C TYR A 374 -12.79 10.82 21.85
N ALA A 375 -13.02 9.61 21.31
CA ALA A 375 -14.18 9.30 20.49
C ALA A 375 -15.05 8.25 21.18
N ASP A 376 -16.07 8.71 21.92
CA ASP A 376 -17.00 7.87 22.67
C ASP A 376 -17.43 6.62 21.89
N HIS A 377 -17.21 5.45 22.51
CA HIS A 377 -17.63 4.13 22.00
C HIS A 377 -17.09 3.74 20.60
N CYS A 378 -16.08 4.43 20.07
CA CYS A 378 -15.38 4.04 18.85
C CYS A 378 -14.15 3.19 19.18
N PHE A 379 -13.96 1.98 18.66
CA PHE A 379 -14.70 1.23 17.66
C PHE A 379 -15.46 0.07 18.33
N SER A 380 -16.76 -0.07 18.08
CA SER A 380 -17.57 -1.18 18.61
C SER A 380 -17.63 -2.36 17.64
N GLY A 381 -16.85 -3.42 17.89
CA GLY A 381 -16.88 -4.61 17.04
C GLY A 381 -15.65 -5.50 17.13
N HIS A 382 -15.63 -6.53 16.29
CA HIS A 382 -14.47 -7.39 16.11
C HIS A 382 -13.37 -6.69 15.32
N ALA A 383 -12.12 -7.05 15.60
CA ALA A 383 -10.96 -6.58 14.86
C ALA A 383 -11.13 -6.77 13.34
N THR A 384 -10.71 -5.78 12.57
CA THR A 384 -10.81 -5.78 11.10
C THR A 384 -9.60 -6.41 10.42
N MET A 385 -8.60 -6.88 11.17
CA MET A 385 -7.36 -7.47 10.63
C MET A 385 -7.63 -8.51 9.52
N HIS A 386 -8.55 -9.44 9.76
CA HIS A 386 -8.90 -10.52 8.82
C HIS A 386 -10.03 -10.16 7.84
N ALA A 387 -10.46 -8.90 7.80
CA ALA A 387 -11.51 -8.46 6.89
C ALA A 387 -10.92 -8.20 5.48
N GLU A 388 -10.84 -9.23 4.65
CA GLU A 388 -10.23 -9.17 3.31
C GLU A 388 -10.84 -8.09 2.39
N ASN A 389 -12.13 -7.77 2.57
CA ASN A 389 -12.80 -6.71 1.83
C ASN A 389 -12.34 -5.29 2.23
N LEU A 390 -11.85 -5.12 3.45
CA LEU A 390 -11.28 -3.88 3.96
C LEU A 390 -9.77 -3.78 3.69
N TRP A 391 -9.10 -4.92 3.55
CA TRP A 391 -7.66 -5.04 3.26
C TRP A 391 -7.40 -5.82 1.95
N PRO A 392 -7.85 -5.30 0.79
CA PRO A 392 -7.76 -6.05 -0.46
C PRO A 392 -6.31 -6.26 -0.91
N GLY A 393 -5.97 -7.48 -1.31
CA GLY A 393 -4.64 -7.81 -1.80
C GLY A 393 -4.25 -7.10 -3.11
N GLN A 394 -5.22 -6.65 -3.89
CA GLN A 394 -4.98 -5.92 -5.14
C GLN A 394 -6.05 -4.84 -5.38
N LEU A 395 -5.58 -3.65 -5.75
CA LEU A 395 -6.37 -2.53 -6.25
C LEU A 395 -5.76 -2.12 -7.59
N SER A 396 -6.53 -2.01 -8.66
CA SER A 396 -6.01 -1.70 -10.01
C SER A 396 -6.62 -0.47 -10.65
N THR A 397 -7.72 0.06 -10.09
CA THR A 397 -8.44 1.21 -10.67
C THR A 397 -8.79 2.26 -9.63
N VAL A 398 -8.93 3.52 -10.06
CA VAL A 398 -9.39 4.63 -9.20
C VAL A 398 -10.79 4.36 -8.63
N LEU A 399 -11.67 3.72 -9.41
CA LEU A 399 -13.02 3.39 -8.94
C LEU A 399 -12.99 2.41 -7.76
N GLN A 400 -12.16 1.37 -7.82
CA GLN A 400 -11.98 0.44 -6.69
C GLN A 400 -11.45 1.16 -5.45
N VAL A 401 -10.53 2.10 -5.62
CA VAL A 401 -10.01 2.92 -4.52
C VAL A 401 -11.12 3.78 -3.89
N LEU A 402 -11.96 4.42 -4.70
CA LEU A 402 -13.11 5.20 -4.23
C LEU A 402 -14.14 4.32 -3.50
N GLN A 403 -14.44 3.14 -4.03
CA GLN A 403 -15.33 2.16 -3.40
C GLN A 403 -14.79 1.69 -2.05
N LEU A 404 -13.49 1.38 -1.97
CA LEU A 404 -12.81 0.98 -0.74
C LEU A 404 -12.88 2.09 0.31
N SER A 405 -12.61 3.34 -0.07
CA SER A 405 -12.72 4.49 0.84
C SER A 405 -14.14 4.64 1.40
N ASN A 406 -15.17 4.48 0.56
CA ASN A 406 -16.56 4.53 0.99
C ASN A 406 -16.91 3.37 1.94
N LEU A 407 -16.43 2.16 1.65
CA LEU A 407 -16.61 0.99 2.53
C LEU A 407 -15.97 1.20 3.90
N TRP A 408 -14.78 1.79 3.96
CA TRP A 408 -14.11 2.15 5.21
C TRP A 408 -14.91 3.16 6.02
N LYS A 409 -15.35 4.26 5.39
CA LYS A 409 -16.18 5.28 6.04
C LYS A 409 -17.48 4.67 6.59
N LEU A 410 -18.15 3.84 5.80
CA LEU A 410 -19.40 3.16 6.22
C LEU A 410 -19.15 2.22 7.40
N THR A 411 -18.12 1.38 7.32
CA THR A 411 -17.77 0.43 8.38
C THR A 411 -17.52 1.16 9.70
N LEU A 412 -16.68 2.19 9.70
CA LEU A 412 -16.35 2.96 10.89
C LEU A 412 -17.56 3.70 11.46
N GLN A 413 -18.37 4.32 10.60
CA GLN A 413 -19.62 4.96 11.04
C GLN A 413 -20.59 3.98 11.69
N LYS A 414 -20.73 2.76 11.15
CA LYS A 414 -21.60 1.71 11.72
C LYS A 414 -21.07 1.13 13.02
N ARG A 415 -19.79 1.34 13.36
CA ARG A 415 -19.14 0.89 14.60
C ARG A 415 -18.85 2.03 15.58
N GLY A 416 -19.65 3.10 15.56
CA GLY A 416 -19.56 4.19 16.55
C GLY A 416 -18.55 5.30 16.23
N CYS A 417 -17.73 5.16 15.18
CA CYS A 417 -16.67 6.10 14.84
C CYS A 417 -17.13 7.29 13.97
N LYS A 418 -18.39 7.73 14.09
CA LYS A 418 -18.94 8.81 13.27
C LYS A 418 -18.18 10.13 13.46
N GLY A 419 -17.79 10.45 14.70
CA GLY A 419 -16.98 11.62 15.04
C GLY A 419 -15.62 11.60 14.36
N LEU A 420 -14.90 10.46 14.44
CA LEU A 420 -13.62 10.30 13.76
C LEU A 420 -13.73 10.41 12.24
N VAL A 421 -14.77 9.82 11.63
CA VAL A 421 -14.98 9.95 10.18
C VAL A 421 -15.27 11.41 9.79
N ALA A 422 -15.96 12.17 10.63
CA ALA A 422 -16.22 13.60 10.41
C ALA A 422 -14.96 14.48 10.56
N ALA A 423 -13.99 14.07 11.39
CA ALA A 423 -12.68 14.72 11.51
C ALA A 423 -11.78 14.52 10.28
N GLY A 424 -12.26 13.80 9.26
CA GLY A 424 -11.55 13.58 8.00
C GLY A 424 -10.43 12.57 8.15
N ALA A 425 -9.32 12.83 7.46
CA ALA A 425 -8.25 11.85 7.30
C ALA A 425 -7.56 11.41 8.60
N HIS A 426 -7.36 12.30 9.56
CA HIS A 426 -6.76 11.95 10.85
C HIS A 426 -7.65 10.97 11.62
N GLY A 427 -8.94 11.29 11.72
CA GLY A 427 -9.88 10.41 12.40
C GLY A 427 -10.10 9.10 11.63
N LEU A 428 -10.06 9.13 10.30
CA LEU A 428 -10.12 7.90 9.50
C LEU A 428 -8.90 7.01 9.73
N MET A 429 -7.68 7.56 9.77
CA MET A 429 -6.46 6.83 10.15
C MET A 429 -6.60 6.22 11.54
N GLN A 430 -7.00 7.01 12.54
CA GLN A 430 -7.16 6.52 13.90
C GLN A 430 -8.24 5.43 14.00
N GLY A 431 -9.39 5.61 13.36
CA GLY A 431 -10.44 4.60 13.30
C GLY A 431 -9.97 3.30 12.65
N MET A 432 -9.18 3.38 11.57
CA MET A 432 -8.58 2.21 10.93
C MET A 432 -7.61 1.50 11.89
N VAL A 433 -6.72 2.22 12.58
CA VAL A 433 -5.77 1.66 13.56
C VAL A 433 -6.51 1.00 14.72
N LEU A 434 -7.51 1.66 15.31
CA LEU A 434 -8.33 1.09 16.38
C LEU A 434 -9.04 -0.20 15.91
N SER A 435 -9.67 -0.13 14.74
CA SER A 435 -10.39 -1.27 14.19
C SER A 435 -9.46 -2.45 13.88
N PHE A 436 -8.22 -2.22 13.46
CA PHE A 436 -7.29 -3.27 13.08
C PHE A 436 -6.98 -4.21 14.24
N GLY A 437 -6.68 -3.65 15.42
CA GLY A 437 -6.39 -4.42 16.64
C GLY A 437 -7.62 -4.83 17.46
N GLY A 438 -8.80 -4.30 17.15
CA GLY A 438 -9.97 -4.44 18.02
C GLY A 438 -9.87 -3.56 19.28
N LEU A 439 -9.31 -2.35 19.14
CA LEU A 439 -9.33 -1.36 20.21
C LEU A 439 -10.64 -0.58 20.22
N GLN A 440 -11.08 -0.26 21.42
CA GLN A 440 -12.30 0.48 21.65
C GLN A 440 -12.09 1.55 22.72
N PHE A 441 -12.49 2.78 22.43
CA PHE A 441 -12.74 3.79 23.44
C PHE A 441 -14.07 3.49 24.13
N THR A 442 -14.04 3.53 25.45
CA THR A 442 -15.22 3.58 26.31
C THR A 442 -15.23 4.93 27.03
N GLU A 443 -16.31 5.21 27.77
CA GLU A 443 -16.48 6.43 28.59
C GLU A 443 -15.22 6.81 29.39
N ASN A 444 -14.54 5.81 29.96
CA ASN A 444 -13.48 6.04 30.95
C ASN A 444 -12.12 5.45 30.57
N HIS A 445 -12.04 4.57 29.58
CA HIS A 445 -10.79 3.86 29.23
C HIS A 445 -10.71 3.44 27.76
N LEU A 446 -9.49 3.30 27.25
CA LEU A 446 -9.16 2.59 26.03
C LEU A 446 -8.96 1.10 26.36
N GLN A 447 -9.66 0.22 25.66
CA GLN A 447 -9.52 -1.24 25.83
C GLN A 447 -9.02 -1.91 24.56
N PHE A 448 -8.16 -2.91 24.70
CA PHE A 448 -7.69 -3.78 23.62
C PHE A 448 -8.43 -5.12 23.67
N GLN A 449 -9.39 -5.31 22.77
CA GLN A 449 -10.27 -6.47 22.71
C GLN A 449 -9.97 -7.32 21.46
N SER A 450 -8.74 -7.81 21.37
CA SER A 450 -8.34 -8.73 20.31
C SER A 450 -8.71 -10.17 20.65
N ASP A 451 -8.98 -10.98 19.64
CA ASP A 451 -9.15 -12.42 19.81
C ASP A 451 -7.78 -13.05 20.08
N PRO A 452 -7.62 -13.82 21.19
CA PRO A 452 -6.38 -14.48 21.52
C PRO A 452 -5.76 -15.26 20.36
N GLU A 453 -6.56 -15.89 19.48
CA GLU A 453 -6.06 -16.68 18.36
C GLU A 453 -5.19 -15.88 17.37
N VAL A 454 -5.44 -14.56 17.28
CA VAL A 454 -4.75 -13.64 16.35
C VAL A 454 -3.38 -13.20 16.86
N LEU A 455 -3.12 -13.37 18.17
CA LEU A 455 -1.89 -12.93 18.82
C LEU A 455 -0.66 -13.79 18.45
N GLN A 456 -0.82 -14.81 17.60
CA GLN A 456 0.29 -15.54 16.98
C GLN A 456 1.05 -14.67 15.96
N ASN A 457 0.43 -13.59 15.48
CA ASN A 457 1.06 -12.59 14.64
C ASN A 457 1.77 -11.51 15.49
N SER A 458 2.82 -10.92 14.91
CA SER A 458 3.46 -9.73 15.49
C SER A 458 3.16 -8.49 14.64
N TYR A 459 2.62 -7.47 15.30
CA TYR A 459 2.23 -6.20 14.70
C TYR A 459 2.27 -5.06 15.72
N ALA A 460 2.33 -3.82 15.25
CA ALA A 460 2.28 -2.62 16.08
C ALA A 460 1.23 -1.62 15.59
N LEU A 461 0.54 -1.02 16.54
CA LEU A 461 -0.48 0.01 16.37
C LEU A 461 0.09 1.28 16.97
N ARG A 462 0.54 2.19 16.10
CA ARG A 462 1.31 3.38 16.47
C ARG A 462 0.41 4.60 16.55
N GLY A 463 0.79 5.54 17.40
CA GLY A 463 0.27 6.91 17.40
C GLY A 463 -1.24 7.01 17.64
N ILE A 464 -1.79 6.21 18.55
CA ILE A 464 -3.19 6.30 18.95
C ILE A 464 -3.34 7.54 19.83
N HIS A 465 -4.16 8.49 19.40
CA HIS A 465 -4.48 9.68 20.18
C HIS A 465 -5.36 9.30 21.36
N TYR A 466 -4.92 9.61 22.58
CA TYR A 466 -5.71 9.42 23.79
C TYR A 466 -5.33 10.48 24.83
N ASN A 467 -6.30 11.30 25.25
CA ASN A 467 -6.07 12.38 26.22
C ASN A 467 -4.89 13.31 25.89
N LYS A 468 -4.74 13.69 24.62
CA LYS A 468 -3.63 14.50 24.07
C LYS A 468 -2.29 13.79 23.98
N ASP A 469 -2.15 12.57 24.49
CA ASP A 469 -0.94 11.79 24.36
C ASP A 469 -1.03 10.81 23.18
N LEU A 470 0.13 10.31 22.74
CA LEU A 470 0.22 9.31 21.68
C LEU A 470 0.64 7.97 22.26
N ILE A 471 -0.26 7.00 22.21
CA ILE A 471 -0.01 5.63 22.67
C ILE A 471 0.37 4.77 21.47
N SER A 472 1.40 3.95 21.63
CA SER A 472 1.70 2.86 20.69
C SER A 472 1.62 1.53 21.41
N LEU A 473 0.80 0.63 20.88
CA LEU A 473 0.58 -0.73 21.39
C LEU A 473 1.12 -1.72 20.34
N ALA A 474 2.00 -2.61 20.74
CA ALA A 474 2.50 -3.68 19.89
C ALA A 474 2.24 -5.06 20.50
N VAL A 475 1.86 -6.00 19.64
CA VAL A 475 1.82 -7.43 19.95
C VAL A 475 3.11 -8.04 19.41
N LEU A 476 3.95 -8.52 20.31
CA LEU A 476 5.26 -9.09 19.99
C LEU A 476 5.32 -10.54 20.47
N LEU A 477 6.18 -11.32 19.81
CA LEU A 477 6.45 -12.69 20.20
C LEU A 477 7.84 -12.77 20.82
N ASP A 478 7.97 -13.52 21.91
CA ASP A 478 9.27 -13.84 22.49
C ASP A 478 10.01 -14.94 21.70
N ALA A 479 11.15 -15.40 22.23
CA ALA A 479 11.95 -16.45 21.61
C ALA A 479 11.21 -17.80 21.48
N ASP A 480 10.26 -18.06 22.37
CA ASP A 480 9.43 -19.27 22.41
C ASP A 480 8.11 -19.10 21.64
N SER A 481 7.96 -18.01 20.88
CA SER A 481 6.73 -17.62 20.18
C SER A 481 5.53 -17.37 21.09
N LYS A 482 5.75 -17.01 22.36
CA LYS A 482 4.69 -16.57 23.27
C LYS A 482 4.41 -15.08 23.06
N PRO A 483 3.13 -14.68 22.96
CA PRO A 483 2.79 -13.29 22.76
C PRO A 483 2.88 -12.48 24.05
N PHE A 484 3.37 -11.26 23.95
CA PHE A 484 3.34 -10.24 24.99
C PHE A 484 2.94 -8.88 24.40
N LEU A 485 2.37 -8.03 25.25
CA LEU A 485 1.95 -6.68 24.86
C LEU A 485 3.04 -5.69 25.24
N HIS A 486 3.40 -4.83 24.31
CA HIS A 486 4.35 -3.74 24.51
C HIS A 486 3.63 -2.40 24.33
N VAL A 487 3.66 -1.56 25.36
CA VAL A 487 2.99 -0.26 25.38
C VAL A 487 4.03 0.84 25.55
N SER A 488 4.00 1.85 24.68
CA SER A 488 4.82 3.04 24.81
C SER A 488 3.97 4.29 24.68
N VAL A 489 4.32 5.32 25.46
CA VAL A 489 3.60 6.60 25.49
C VAL A 489 4.56 7.70 25.12
N LYS A 490 4.16 8.52 24.15
CA LYS A 490 4.82 9.78 23.83
C LYS A 490 3.93 10.91 24.36
N PHE A 491 4.36 11.50 25.47
CA PHE A 491 3.67 12.64 26.07
C PHE A 491 3.73 13.87 25.17
N GLN A 492 2.63 14.61 25.10
CA GLN A 492 2.59 15.94 24.50
C GLN A 492 2.75 17.04 25.57
N GLU A 493 2.40 18.29 25.25
CA GLU A 493 2.80 19.50 26.01
C GLU A 493 2.51 19.46 27.53
N LYS A 494 1.39 18.86 27.94
CA LYS A 494 1.04 18.66 29.36
C LYS A 494 0.70 17.19 29.60
N PRO A 495 1.62 16.38 30.17
CA PRO A 495 1.40 14.95 30.32
C PRO A 495 0.24 14.68 31.29
N VAL A 496 -0.71 13.87 30.86
CA VAL A 496 -1.69 13.27 31.76
C VAL A 496 -1.12 11.94 32.24
N LYS A 497 -1.26 11.64 33.53
CA LYS A 497 -0.87 10.32 34.03
C LYS A 497 -1.80 9.27 33.45
N LEU A 498 -1.23 8.28 32.76
CA LEU A 498 -1.96 7.15 32.20
C LEU A 498 -1.59 5.90 32.99
N TYR A 499 -2.57 5.06 33.26
CA TYR A 499 -2.42 3.79 33.95
C TYR A 499 -2.91 2.66 33.06
N ALA A 500 -2.32 1.47 33.20
CA ALA A 500 -2.72 0.29 32.45
C ALA A 500 -2.76 -0.97 33.30
N CYS A 501 -3.66 -1.90 32.95
CA CYS A 501 -3.75 -3.21 33.58
C CYS A 501 -4.24 -4.28 32.60
N GLU A 502 -3.73 -5.50 32.77
CA GLU A 502 -4.06 -6.70 31.99
C GLU A 502 -5.05 -7.63 32.71
N GLY A 503 -5.62 -8.60 31.98
CA GLY A 503 -6.34 -9.72 32.60
C GLY A 503 -7.56 -9.34 33.44
N GLY A 504 -8.25 -8.26 33.08
CA GLY A 504 -9.38 -7.74 33.87
C GLY A 504 -8.97 -6.97 35.14
N CYS A 505 -7.72 -6.47 35.18
CA CYS A 505 -7.19 -5.66 36.28
C CYS A 505 -7.20 -6.40 37.63
N ALA A 506 -6.85 -7.70 37.58
CA ALA A 506 -6.65 -8.51 38.77
C ALA A 506 -5.43 -8.06 39.59
N ASN A 507 -4.39 -7.57 38.90
CA ASN A 507 -3.21 -6.91 39.47
C ASN A 507 -3.42 -5.39 39.53
N ASP A 508 -2.66 -4.72 40.40
CA ASP A 508 -2.71 -3.26 40.52
C ASP A 508 -2.27 -2.57 39.21
N PRO A 509 -2.98 -1.52 38.77
CA PRO A 509 -2.63 -0.80 37.55
C PRO A 509 -1.22 -0.18 37.60
N VAL A 510 -0.50 -0.25 36.48
CA VAL A 510 0.85 0.28 36.31
C VAL A 510 0.79 1.65 35.65
N GLU A 511 1.51 2.64 36.20
CA GLU A 511 1.66 3.97 35.59
C GLU A 511 2.51 3.87 34.31
N LEU A 512 1.94 4.25 33.18
CA LEU A 512 2.61 4.34 31.89
C LEU A 512 3.48 5.60 31.84
N THR A 513 4.74 5.40 31.46
CA THR A 513 5.76 6.45 31.38
C THR A 513 6.42 6.46 30.00
N SER A 514 7.04 7.57 29.61
CA SER A 514 7.78 7.72 28.35
C SER A 514 9.16 7.05 28.36
N GLN A 515 9.29 5.91 29.06
CA GLN A 515 10.53 5.14 29.10
C GLN A 515 10.88 4.61 27.71
N VAL A 516 12.18 4.63 27.37
CA VAL A 516 12.70 4.23 26.05
C VAL A 516 12.32 2.79 25.70
N HIS A 517 12.29 1.91 26.70
CA HIS A 517 11.94 0.50 26.51
C HIS A 517 10.44 0.21 26.58
N GLY A 518 9.59 1.22 26.84
CA GLY A 518 8.16 1.04 27.06
C GLY A 518 7.84 0.13 28.25
N HIS A 519 6.57 -0.25 28.35
CA HIS A 519 6.00 -1.12 29.37
C HIS A 519 5.58 -2.45 28.74
N THR A 520 5.80 -3.56 29.43
CA THR A 520 5.50 -4.90 28.92
C THR A 520 4.48 -5.58 29.80
N PHE A 521 3.44 -6.14 29.19
CA PHE A 521 2.37 -6.87 29.87
C PHE A 521 2.24 -8.29 29.31
N PRO A 522 2.11 -9.31 30.16
CA PRO A 522 1.82 -10.67 29.71
C PRO A 522 0.39 -10.74 29.14
N VAL A 523 0.19 -11.62 28.15
CA VAL A 523 -1.16 -11.87 27.61
C VAL A 523 -1.91 -12.82 28.54
N MET A 524 -2.88 -12.27 29.28
CA MET A 524 -3.77 -13.00 30.17
C MET A 524 -5.19 -13.05 29.58
N VAL A 525 -5.76 -14.24 29.47
CA VAL A 525 -7.10 -14.48 28.89
C VAL A 525 -8.08 -14.87 29.98
N THR A 526 -9.18 -14.12 30.06
CA THR A 526 -10.23 -14.30 31.08
C THR A 526 -11.36 -15.21 30.60
N GLN A 527 -12.14 -15.76 31.55
CA GLN A 527 -13.37 -16.54 31.27
C GLN A 527 -14.56 -15.97 32.06
N PRO A 528 -15.60 -15.40 31.40
CA PRO A 528 -15.73 -15.16 29.96
C PRO A 528 -14.67 -14.17 29.43
N ILE A 529 -14.44 -14.16 28.11
CA ILE A 529 -13.41 -13.33 27.48
C ILE A 529 -13.75 -11.85 27.64
N THR A 530 -12.86 -11.12 28.29
CA THR A 530 -12.85 -9.66 28.42
C THR A 530 -11.66 -9.08 27.64
N PRO A 531 -11.59 -7.76 27.44
CA PRO A 531 -10.40 -7.11 26.90
C PRO A 531 -9.09 -7.55 27.60
N LEU A 532 -8.02 -7.62 26.81
CA LEU A 532 -6.70 -8.09 27.23
C LEU A 532 -5.91 -7.03 27.99
N LEU A 533 -6.15 -5.75 27.66
CA LEU A 533 -5.47 -4.60 28.23
C LEU A 533 -6.45 -3.42 28.34
N TYR A 534 -6.37 -2.69 29.45
CA TYR A 534 -7.13 -1.48 29.74
C TYR A 534 -6.16 -0.34 29.98
N ILE A 535 -6.42 0.85 29.44
CA ILE A 535 -5.63 2.07 29.64
C ILE A 535 -6.57 3.23 29.99
N SER A 536 -6.33 3.92 31.10
CA SER A 536 -7.16 5.04 31.56
C SER A 536 -6.33 6.12 32.27
N PRO A 537 -6.72 7.40 32.24
CA PRO A 537 -6.18 8.41 33.15
C PRO A 537 -6.68 8.25 34.60
N ASP A 538 -7.78 7.53 34.81
CA ASP A 538 -8.41 7.36 36.13
C ASP A 538 -7.97 6.03 36.76
N LEU A 539 -7.09 6.13 37.75
CA LEU A 539 -6.59 4.98 38.51
C LEU A 539 -7.71 4.27 39.28
N VAL A 540 -8.63 5.02 39.87
CA VAL A 540 -9.71 4.47 40.71
C VAL A 540 -10.67 3.67 39.83
N HIS A 541 -11.01 4.19 38.66
CA HIS A 541 -11.82 3.46 37.67
C HIS A 541 -11.20 2.10 37.31
N LEU A 542 -9.90 2.03 37.05
CA LEU A 542 -9.23 0.76 36.73
C LEU A 542 -9.21 -0.22 37.93
N GLN A 543 -9.10 0.29 39.16
CA GLN A 543 -9.19 -0.52 40.38
C GLN A 543 -10.61 -1.06 40.59
N ASP A 544 -11.64 -0.26 40.29
CA ASP A 544 -13.04 -0.64 40.40
C ASP A 544 -13.47 -1.70 39.36
N LEU A 545 -12.82 -1.75 38.19
CA LEU A 545 -13.04 -2.80 37.19
C LEU A 545 -12.87 -4.21 37.77
N ARG A 546 -11.93 -4.39 38.70
CA ARG A 546 -11.71 -5.66 39.40
C ARG A 546 -12.96 -6.17 40.11
N HIS A 547 -13.77 -5.25 40.66
CA HIS A 547 -14.96 -5.58 41.44
C HIS A 547 -16.22 -5.73 40.59
N THR A 548 -16.23 -5.14 39.40
CA THR A 548 -17.38 -5.18 38.48
C THR A 548 -17.29 -6.30 37.45
N LEU A 549 -16.08 -6.81 37.16
CA LEU A 549 -15.89 -7.93 36.24
C LEU A 549 -16.10 -9.29 36.94
N HIS A 550 -17.17 -9.98 36.56
CA HIS A 550 -17.46 -11.33 37.06
C HIS A 550 -16.66 -12.41 36.32
N LEU A 551 -15.41 -12.62 36.75
CA LEU A 551 -14.48 -13.59 36.15
C LEU A 551 -14.54 -14.94 36.88
N LYS A 552 -14.53 -16.05 36.12
CA LYS A 552 -14.40 -17.42 36.66
C LYS A 552 -12.95 -17.86 36.78
N ALA A 553 -12.13 -17.50 35.79
CA ALA A 553 -10.72 -17.87 35.72
C ALA A 553 -9.96 -16.87 34.85
N ILE A 554 -8.66 -16.74 35.13
CA ILE A 554 -7.70 -15.99 34.34
C ILE A 554 -6.59 -16.98 34.00
N LEU A 555 -6.33 -17.17 32.70
CA LEU A 555 -5.37 -18.15 32.19
C LEU A 555 -4.29 -17.41 31.41
N ALA A 556 -3.06 -17.92 31.47
CA ALA A 556 -2.04 -17.49 30.52
C ALA A 556 -2.46 -17.86 29.09
N HIS A 557 -2.01 -17.09 28.09
CA HIS A 557 -2.36 -17.33 26.69
C HIS A 557 -2.12 -18.79 26.24
N GLU A 558 -0.98 -19.38 26.61
CA GLU A 558 -0.64 -20.77 26.25
C GLU A 558 -1.61 -21.80 26.83
N GLU A 559 -2.03 -21.62 28.09
CA GLU A 559 -2.99 -22.50 28.74
C GLU A 559 -4.38 -22.37 28.11
N HIS A 560 -4.74 -21.14 27.73
CA HIS A 560 -5.98 -20.89 27.00
C HIS A 560 -5.99 -21.62 25.65
N MET A 561 -4.91 -21.49 24.87
CA MET A 561 -4.78 -22.15 23.57
C MET A 561 -4.79 -23.68 23.70
N ALA A 562 -4.09 -24.22 24.71
CA ALA A 562 -4.06 -25.67 24.98
C ALA A 562 -5.44 -26.24 25.34
N LYS A 563 -6.27 -25.48 26.07
CA LYS A 563 -7.66 -25.87 26.38
C LYS A 563 -8.59 -25.77 25.17
N ARG A 564 -8.37 -24.79 24.29
CA ARG A 564 -9.22 -24.55 23.12
C ARG A 564 -8.96 -25.57 22.01
N TYR A 565 -7.69 -25.88 21.77
CA TYR A 565 -7.22 -26.87 20.80
C TYR A 565 -6.48 -27.98 21.54
N PRO A 566 -7.19 -28.82 22.32
CA PRO A 566 -6.57 -29.99 22.89
C PRO A 566 -6.15 -30.86 21.70
N GLY A 567 -4.85 -31.15 21.60
CA GLY A 567 -4.33 -32.00 20.53
C GLY A 567 -5.09 -33.34 20.45
N LEU A 568 -4.88 -34.07 19.36
CA LEU A 568 -5.57 -35.35 19.16
C LEU A 568 -5.40 -36.28 20.38
N PRO A 569 -6.46 -36.94 20.86
CA PRO A 569 -6.41 -37.75 22.07
C PRO A 569 -5.31 -38.83 21.97
N PHE A 570 -4.75 -39.20 23.12
CA PHE A 570 -3.75 -40.28 23.19
C PHE A 570 -4.20 -41.56 22.47
N LEU A 571 -5.49 -41.91 22.57
CA LEU A 571 -6.08 -43.08 21.89
C LEU A 571 -5.99 -43.01 20.36
N PHE A 572 -6.07 -41.81 19.77
CA PHE A 572 -5.92 -41.64 18.33
C PHE A 572 -4.49 -42.02 17.90
N TRP A 573 -3.49 -41.48 18.58
CA TRP A 573 -2.08 -41.79 18.30
C TRP A 573 -1.74 -43.25 18.57
N PHE A 574 -2.30 -43.83 19.63
CA PHE A 574 -2.18 -45.24 19.93
C PHE A 574 -2.77 -46.11 18.81
N SER A 575 -3.95 -45.76 18.29
CA SER A 575 -4.59 -46.46 17.17
C SER A 575 -3.76 -46.36 15.89
N VAL A 576 -3.25 -45.17 15.54
CA VAL A 576 -2.37 -44.96 14.38
C VAL A 576 -1.09 -45.78 14.51
N ALA A 577 -0.42 -45.74 15.67
CA ALA A 577 0.78 -46.51 15.93
C ALA A 577 0.52 -48.03 15.84
N SER A 578 -0.61 -48.50 16.36
CA SER A 578 -1.04 -49.89 16.29
C SER A 578 -1.29 -50.34 14.84
N LEU A 579 -2.00 -49.53 14.05
CA LEU A 579 -2.28 -49.81 12.64
C LEU A 579 -0.99 -49.88 11.81
N ILE A 580 -0.08 -48.92 12.02
CA ILE A 580 1.25 -48.92 11.38
C ILE A 580 1.99 -50.20 11.74
N THR A 581 2.01 -50.58 13.02
CA THR A 581 2.70 -51.79 13.49
C THR A 581 2.10 -53.06 12.85
N LEU A 582 0.77 -53.21 12.86
CA LEU A 582 0.08 -54.35 12.26
C LEU A 582 0.31 -54.44 10.75
N PHE A 583 0.31 -53.31 10.05
CA PHE A 583 0.61 -53.26 8.63
C PHE A 583 2.04 -53.73 8.34
N HIS A 584 3.02 -53.27 9.10
CA HIS A 584 4.42 -53.70 8.93
C HIS A 584 4.61 -55.19 9.26
N LEU A 585 3.92 -55.70 10.29
CA LEU A 585 3.92 -57.14 10.60
C LEU A 585 3.30 -57.96 9.46
N PHE A 586 2.21 -57.48 8.86
CA PHE A 586 1.58 -58.14 7.71
C PHE A 586 2.49 -58.11 6.47
N LEU A 587 3.17 -56.99 6.22
CA LEU A 587 4.11 -56.84 5.11
C LEU A 587 5.33 -57.74 5.30
N PHE A 588 5.87 -57.82 6.52
CA PHE A 588 6.92 -58.77 6.88
C PHE A 588 6.46 -60.21 6.67
N LYS A 589 5.23 -60.56 7.09
CA LYS A 589 4.65 -61.89 6.86
C LYS A 589 4.52 -62.21 5.38
N LEU A 590 4.10 -61.26 4.53
CA LEU A 590 4.03 -61.45 3.08
C LEU A 590 5.42 -61.69 2.47
N ILE A 591 6.40 -60.85 2.80
CA ILE A 591 7.79 -61.01 2.32
C ILE A 591 8.35 -62.36 2.80
N TYR A 592 8.16 -62.71 4.08
CA TYR A 592 8.61 -63.97 4.64
C TYR A 592 7.96 -65.17 3.94
N ASN A 593 6.67 -65.13 3.67
CA ASN A 593 5.98 -66.21 2.95
C ASN A 593 6.43 -66.33 1.48
N GLU A 594 6.74 -65.21 0.82
CA GLU A 594 7.20 -65.22 -0.59
C GLU A 594 8.65 -65.72 -0.72
N TYR A 595 9.54 -65.34 0.20
CA TYR A 595 10.97 -65.66 0.12
C TYR A 595 11.41 -66.86 0.97
N CYS A 596 10.71 -67.16 2.06
CA CYS A 596 11.05 -68.21 3.04
C CYS A 596 9.90 -69.21 3.31
N GLY A 597 8.74 -69.06 2.65
CA GLY A 597 7.60 -69.97 2.81
C GLY A 597 7.73 -71.25 1.98
N PRO A 598 6.93 -72.31 2.30
CA PRO A 598 6.94 -73.58 1.59
C PRO A 598 6.32 -73.42 0.19
N GLY A 599 7.13 -72.96 -0.76
CA GLY A 599 6.72 -72.61 -2.13
C GLY A 599 7.70 -71.67 -2.86
N ALA A 600 8.66 -71.06 -2.15
CA ALA A 600 9.67 -70.17 -2.76
C ALA A 600 10.56 -70.92 -3.77
N LYS A 601 10.46 -70.56 -5.06
CA LYS A 601 11.29 -71.12 -6.13
C LYS A 601 12.75 -70.67 -5.96
N PRO A 602 13.73 -71.59 -5.94
CA PRO A 602 15.15 -71.22 -5.88
C PRO A 602 15.59 -70.60 -7.21
N LEU A 603 15.59 -69.26 -7.31
CA LEU A 603 15.96 -68.54 -8.54
C LEU A 603 17.46 -68.21 -8.66
N PHE A 604 18.32 -68.77 -7.80
CA PHE A 604 19.76 -68.71 -7.99
C PHE A 604 20.42 -70.06 -7.75
N ARG A 605 20.51 -70.87 -8.82
CA ARG A 605 21.56 -71.88 -8.96
C ARG A 605 22.11 -71.85 -10.38
N SER A 606 23.00 -70.90 -10.65
CA SER A 606 23.90 -70.96 -11.80
C SER A 606 25.19 -71.67 -11.38
N LYS A 607 25.42 -72.82 -12.03
CA LYS A 607 26.71 -73.49 -12.35
C LYS A 607 27.69 -73.79 -11.21
N VAL A 608 27.95 -75.08 -11.03
CA VAL A 608 29.12 -75.70 -11.70
C VAL A 608 28.60 -76.53 -12.86
#